data_AF-A0A968V1P9-F1
#
_entry.id   AF-A0A968V1P9-F1
#
_cell.length_a   1.000
_cell.length_b   1.000
_cell.length_c   1.000
_cell.angle_alpha   90.00
_cell.angle_beta   90.00
_cell.angle_gamma   90.00
#
_symmetry.space_group_name_H-M   'P 1'
#
loop_
_entity.id
_entity.type
_entity.pdbx_description
1 polymer ?
#
loop_
_entity_poly.entity_id
_entity_poly.type
_entity_poly.pdbx_seq_one_letter_code
_entity_poly.pdbx_strand_id
1 'polypeptide(L)' 'MRPKIGHINKVSLREPLLGNPFKRAWKIKKDDVKICKDCEFRYICSDCRAYTEVDNDLYSKPLKCGYDPYIGTWNEKNG' A
#
# COMPACT_ATOMS: atom_id res chain seq x y z
N MET A 1 10.83 -4.09 7.62
CA MET A 1 12.09 -4.22 6.84
C MET A 1 11.78 -4.75 5.45
N ARG A 2 12.18 -4.05 4.37
CA ARG A 2 11.92 -4.49 2.98
C ARG A 2 12.94 -5.56 2.56
N PRO A 3 12.52 -6.65 1.89
CA PRO A 3 13.44 -7.71 1.49
C PRO A 3 14.43 -7.21 0.43
N LYS A 4 15.71 -7.62 0.55
CA LYS A 4 16.70 -7.45 -0.52
C LYS A 4 16.40 -8.47 -1.62
N ILE A 5 16.24 -7.99 -2.84
CA ILE A 5 15.70 -8.75 -3.98
C ILE A 5 16.73 -9.05 -5.09
N GLY A 6 17.99 -8.68 -4.85
CA GLY A 6 19.08 -8.83 -5.81
C GLY A 6 19.68 -7.50 -6.27
N HIS A 7 20.69 -7.60 -7.13
CA HIS A 7 21.38 -6.49 -7.76
C HIS A 7 21.31 -6.68 -9.28
N ILE A 8 21.12 -5.60 -10.06
CA ILE A 8 20.86 -5.69 -11.50
C ILE A 8 21.98 -6.41 -12.29
N ASN A 9 23.23 -6.24 -11.87
CA ASN A 9 24.39 -6.93 -12.47
C ASN A 9 24.52 -8.42 -12.09
N LYS A 10 23.70 -8.92 -11.16
CA LYS A 10 23.81 -10.29 -10.61
C LYS A 10 22.54 -11.12 -10.81
N VAL A 11 21.39 -10.48 -11.00
CA VAL A 11 20.09 -11.13 -11.08
C VAL A 11 19.31 -10.50 -12.23
N SER A 12 18.66 -11.33 -13.04
CA SER A 12 17.82 -10.84 -14.13
C SER A 12 16.59 -10.11 -13.57
N LEU A 13 16.03 -9.12 -14.28
CA LEU A 13 14.77 -8.48 -13.85
C LEU A 13 13.62 -9.48 -13.74
N ARG A 14 13.65 -10.57 -14.51
CA ARG A 14 12.60 -11.58 -14.54
C ARG A 14 12.49 -12.35 -13.23
N GLU A 15 13.60 -12.69 -12.59
CA GLU A 15 13.61 -13.53 -11.38
C GLU A 15 12.87 -12.87 -10.19
N PRO A 16 13.16 -11.62 -9.78
CA PRO A 16 12.45 -10.99 -8.68
C PRO A 16 10.96 -10.78 -8.99
N LEU A 17 10.60 -10.45 -10.23
CA LEU A 17 9.21 -10.25 -10.66
C LEU A 17 8.37 -11.54 -10.54
N LEU A 18 8.98 -12.70 -10.76
CA LEU A 18 8.32 -13.99 -10.58
C LEU A 18 8.31 -14.44 -9.11
N GLY A 19 9.15 -13.86 -8.26
CA GLY A 19 9.26 -14.14 -6.84
C GLY A 19 8.00 -13.81 -6.03
N ASN A 20 7.83 -14.53 -4.92
CA ASN A 20 6.71 -14.39 -3.98
C ASN A 20 6.58 -13.00 -3.32
N PRO A 21 7.67 -12.30 -2.91
CA PRO A 21 7.56 -11.06 -2.14
C PRO A 21 6.83 -9.93 -2.89
N PHE A 22 7.04 -9.81 -4.21
CA PHE A 22 6.41 -8.81 -5.05
C PHE A 22 4.92 -9.09 -5.28
N LYS A 23 4.61 -10.35 -5.55
CA LYS A 23 3.25 -10.80 -5.83
C LYS A 23 2.34 -10.64 -4.61
N ARG A 24 2.87 -10.65 -3.39
CA ARG A 24 2.08 -10.42 -2.17
C ARG A 24 1.44 -9.03 -2.15
N ALA A 25 2.21 -7.97 -2.42
CA ALA A 25 1.69 -6.60 -2.42
C ALA A 25 0.77 -6.33 -3.61
N TRP A 26 1.04 -6.91 -4.78
CA TRP A 26 0.19 -6.77 -5.97
C TRP A 26 -1.21 -7.35 -5.83
N LYS A 27 -1.39 -8.37 -4.99
CA LYS A 27 -2.70 -9.00 -4.78
C LYS A 27 -3.62 -8.22 -3.85
N ILE A 28 -3.09 -7.24 -3.11
CA ILE A 28 -3.87 -6.45 -2.15
C ILE A 28 -4.77 -5.50 -2.93
N LYS A 29 -6.07 -5.68 -2.79
CA LYS A 29 -7.10 -4.78 -3.33
C LYS A 29 -7.48 -3.78 -2.25
N LYS A 30 -8.11 -2.67 -2.65
CA LYS A 30 -8.61 -1.70 -1.67
C LYS A 30 -9.70 -2.27 -0.76
N ASP A 31 -10.38 -3.33 -1.21
CA ASP A 31 -11.33 -4.11 -0.41
C ASP A 31 -10.66 -4.87 0.75
N ASP A 32 -9.35 -5.14 0.65
CA ASP A 32 -8.58 -5.82 1.70
C ASP A 32 -7.96 -4.83 2.70
N VAL A 33 -7.93 -3.52 2.39
CA VAL A 33 -7.28 -2.49 3.19
C VAL A 33 -8.25 -1.97 4.25
N LYS A 34 -7.86 -2.06 5.53
CA LYS A 34 -8.69 -1.88 6.73
C LYS A 34 -9.77 -0.81 6.61
N ILE A 35 -9.42 0.47 6.67
CA ILE A 35 -10.38 1.59 6.61
C ILE A 35 -10.75 1.97 5.17
N CYS A 36 -9.89 1.66 4.19
CA CYS A 36 -10.12 2.01 2.79
C CYS A 36 -11.19 1.13 2.14
N LYS A 37 -11.45 -0.06 2.66
CA LYS A 37 -12.54 -0.92 2.18
C LYS A 37 -13.91 -0.31 2.50
N ASP A 38 -14.01 0.53 3.52
CA ASP A 38 -15.27 1.18 3.93
C ASP A 38 -15.38 2.61 3.36
N CYS A 39 -14.36 3.08 2.62
CA CYS A 39 -14.31 4.44 2.09
C CYS A 39 -15.15 4.63 0.82
N GLU A 40 -15.95 5.69 0.77
CA GLU A 40 -16.74 6.09 -0.40
C GLU A 40 -15.86 6.41 -1.62
N PHE A 41 -14.61 6.84 -1.41
CA PHE A 41 -13.66 7.11 -2.48
C PHE A 41 -12.85 5.87 -2.91
N ARG A 42 -13.15 4.68 -2.36
CA ARG A 42 -12.41 3.44 -2.61
C ARG A 42 -12.15 3.22 -4.10
N TYR A 43 -13.15 3.32 -4.96
CA TYR A 43 -12.96 3.03 -6.38
C TYR A 43 -12.18 4.09 -7.14
N ILE A 44 -12.24 5.37 -6.73
CA ILE A 44 -11.56 6.48 -7.43
C ILE A 44 -10.15 6.78 -6.87
N CYS A 45 -9.83 6.34 -5.65
CA CYS A 45 -8.55 6.62 -5.00
C CYS A 45 -7.34 6.17 -5.84
N SER A 46 -6.30 6.99 -5.98
CA SER A 46 -5.07 6.58 -6.70
C SER A 46 -4.13 5.70 -5.87
N ASP A 47 -4.43 5.50 -4.58
CA ASP A 47 -3.75 4.59 -3.66
C ASP A 47 -2.22 4.74 -3.57
N CYS A 48 -1.76 5.63 -2.70
CA CYS A 48 -0.34 5.96 -2.52
C CYS A 48 0.37 5.15 -1.41
N ARG A 49 -0.04 3.90 -1.15
CA ARG A 49 0.47 3.03 -0.05
C ARG A 49 1.92 2.54 -0.15
N ALA A 50 2.81 3.31 -0.78
CA ALA A 50 4.26 3.10 -0.67
C ALA A 50 4.75 3.25 0.79
N TYR A 51 4.02 4.04 1.58
CA TYR A 51 4.13 4.19 3.03
C TYR A 51 2.75 4.02 3.65
N THR A 52 2.64 3.14 4.63
CA THR A 52 1.40 2.87 5.37
C THR A 52 1.43 3.64 6.69
N GLU A 53 0.25 4.02 7.22
CA GLU A 53 0.15 4.72 8.50
C GLU A 53 0.67 3.88 9.67
N VAL A 54 0.49 2.55 9.59
CA VAL A 54 1.05 1.61 10.56
C VAL A 54 2.24 0.90 9.91
N ASP A 55 3.40 0.98 10.56
CA ASP A 55 4.63 0.35 10.10
C ASP A 55 4.49 -1.17 9.99
N ASN A 56 4.97 -1.73 8.88
CA ASN A 56 4.90 -3.16 8.54
C ASN A 56 3.48 -3.75 8.42
N ASP A 57 2.43 -2.93 8.37
CA ASP A 57 1.06 -3.38 8.11
C ASP A 57 0.63 -2.99 6.69
N LEU A 58 0.69 -3.97 5.77
CA LEU A 58 0.32 -3.80 4.36
C LEU A 58 -1.18 -3.51 4.15
N TYR A 59 -2.03 -3.74 5.16
CA TYR A 59 -3.47 -3.51 5.10
C TYR A 59 -3.87 -2.20 5.79
N SER A 60 -2.89 -1.42 6.28
CA SER A 60 -3.14 -0.08 6.81
C SER A 60 -3.31 0.95 5.67
N LYS A 61 -3.99 2.06 5.96
CA LYS A 61 -4.20 3.13 4.98
C LYS A 61 -2.88 3.81 4.60
N PRO A 62 -2.82 4.52 3.45
CA PRO A 62 -1.66 5.31 3.10
C PRO A 62 -1.35 6.35 4.17
N LEU A 63 -0.07 6.50 4.51
CA LEU A 63 0.42 7.41 5.56
C LEU A 63 -0.13 8.84 5.36
N LYS A 64 -0.09 9.33 4.11
CA LYS A 64 -0.50 10.68 3.73
C LYS A 64 -2.02 10.86 3.53
N CYS A 65 -2.81 9.80 3.64
CA CYS A 65 -4.27 9.90 3.51
C CYS A 65 -4.88 10.38 4.83
N GLY A 66 -5.34 11.63 4.85
CA GLY A 66 -5.97 12.29 6.00
C GLY A 66 -7.47 12.05 6.14
N TYR A 67 -8.09 11.39 5.17
CA TYR A 67 -9.54 11.19 5.14
C TYR A 67 -10.02 10.16 6.16
N ASP A 68 -11.17 10.45 6.78
CA ASP A 68 -11.93 9.54 7.64
C ASP A 68 -13.33 9.29 7.03
N PRO A 69 -13.60 8.07 6.51
CA PRO A 69 -14.87 7.74 5.89
C PRO A 69 -16.04 7.56 6.88
N TYR A 70 -15.78 7.46 8.19
CA TYR A 70 -16.84 7.28 9.18
C TYR A 70 -17.50 8.61 9.57
N ILE A 71 -16.77 9.71 9.44
CA ILE A 71 -17.27 11.07 9.72
C ILE A 71 -17.26 11.97 8.47
N GLY A 72 -16.69 11.50 7.36
CA GLY A 72 -16.67 12.20 6.08
C GLY A 72 -15.74 13.42 6.03
N THR A 73 -14.71 13.49 6.87
CA THR A 73 -13.83 14.66 6.99
C THR A 73 -12.38 14.39 6.62
N TRP A 74 -11.69 15.44 6.18
CA TRP A 74 -10.26 15.43 5.95
C TRP A 74 -9.54 16.02 7.15
N ASN A 75 -8.63 15.26 7.73
CA ASN A 75 -7.68 15.77 8.70
C ASN A 75 -6.39 16.14 7.99
N GLU A 76 -5.75 17.24 8.41
CA GLU A 76 -4.43 17.57 7.92
C GLU A 76 -3.44 16.47 8.32
N LYS A 77 -2.68 16.00 7.33
CA LYS A 77 -1.56 15.09 7.56
C LYS A 77 -0.31 15.71 7.00
N ASN A 78 0.52 16.23 7.91
CA ASN A 78 1.88 16.65 7.59
C ASN A 78 2.72 15.37 7.48
N GLY A 79 3.08 14.99 6.25
CA GLY A 79 3.85 13.79 5.97
C GLY A 79 4.92 14.00 4.93
#